data_AF-A0A0N7ZAK4-F1
#
_entry.id   AF-A0A0N7ZAK4-F1
#
_cell.length_a   1.000
_cell.length_b   1.000
_cell.length_c   1.000
_cell.angle_alpha   90.00
_cell.angle_beta   90.00
_cell.angle_gamma   90.00
#
_symmetry.space_group_name_H-M   'P 1'
#
loop_
_entity.id
_entity.type
_entity.pdbx_description
1 polymer ?
#
loop_
_entity_poly.entity_id
_entity_poly.type
_entity_poly.pdbx_seq_one_letter_code
_entity_poly.pdbx_strand_id
1 'polypeptide(L)'
;MGDVLEQVLRHFKVYTDNVKVVSNFFNYNEQGIMVGFKGNLIHMFNKNEDAIHSSDYFEKLQNRTNVILMGDSLGDIKMALGVPQPSSVLKIGFLNDKIDERLPAFMDNFDIVLLDDQTMDVANSIVDLLK
;
A
#
# COMPACT_ATOMS: atom_id res chain seq x y z
N MET A 1 -5.29 -9.98 -4.41
CA MET A 1 -4.88 -10.73 -5.61
C MET A 1 -4.23 -9.75 -6.56
N GLY A 2 -2.95 -9.92 -6.87
CA GLY A 2 -2.18 -8.99 -7.69
C GLY A 2 -2.71 -8.85 -9.11
N ASP A 3 -2.98 -9.97 -9.78
CA ASP A 3 -3.45 -9.97 -11.17
C ASP A 3 -4.78 -9.21 -11.33
N VAL A 4 -5.73 -9.44 -10.42
CA VAL A 4 -7.02 -8.74 -10.42
C VAL A 4 -6.83 -7.24 -10.18
N LEU A 5 -5.96 -6.88 -9.23
CA LEU A 5 -5.66 -5.49 -8.92
C LEU A 5 -5.06 -4.77 -10.14
N GLU A 6 -4.09 -5.38 -10.82
CA GLU A 6 -3.52 -4.82 -12.05
C GLU A 6 -4.57 -4.64 -13.14
N GLN A 7 -5.49 -5.59 -13.33
CA GLN A 7 -6.56 -5.45 -14.31
C GLN A 7 -7.51 -4.30 -13.98
N VAL A 8 -7.87 -4.11 -12.71
CA VAL A 8 -8.69 -2.98 -12.27
C VAL A 8 -7.98 -1.65 -12.55
N LEU A 9 -6.69 -1.52 -12.17
CA LEU A 9 -5.93 -0.30 -12.43
C LEU A 9 -5.79 0.00 -13.94
N ARG A 10 -5.59 -1.04 -14.77
CA ARG A 10 -5.54 -0.91 -16.23
C ARG A 10 -6.88 -0.49 -16.82
N HIS A 11 -7.98 -1.07 -16.35
CA HIS A 11 -9.34 -0.73 -16.78
C HIS A 11 -9.64 0.75 -16.55
N PHE A 12 -9.30 1.26 -15.37
CA PHE A 12 -9.45 2.68 -15.02
C PHE A 12 -8.34 3.59 -15.58
N LYS A 13 -7.38 3.04 -16.36
CA LYS A 13 -6.26 3.77 -16.98
C LYS A 13 -5.36 4.52 -15.98
N VAL A 14 -5.25 3.98 -14.76
CA VAL A 14 -4.39 4.52 -13.69
C VAL A 14 -3.14 3.68 -13.45
N TYR A 15 -2.96 2.60 -14.22
CA TYR A 15 -1.72 1.80 -14.16
C TYR A 15 -0.63 2.39 -15.08
N THR A 16 0.08 3.38 -14.55
CA THR A 16 1.16 4.11 -15.23
C THR A 16 2.55 3.64 -14.80
N ASP A 17 3.60 4.07 -15.48
CA ASP A 17 4.99 3.60 -15.24
C ASP A 17 5.52 3.88 -13.83
N ASN A 18 4.95 4.87 -13.13
CA ASN A 18 5.28 5.20 -11.75
C ASN A 18 4.55 4.33 -10.71
N VAL A 19 3.70 3.40 -11.12
CA VAL A 19 2.95 2.51 -10.23
C VAL A 19 3.59 1.13 -10.20
N LYS A 20 3.99 0.69 -9.01
CA LYS A 20 4.46 -0.68 -8.75
C LYS A 20 3.44 -1.43 -7.89
N VAL A 21 3.02 -2.60 -8.36
CA VAL A 21 2.13 -3.49 -7.59
C VAL A 21 2.97 -4.59 -6.93
N VAL A 22 2.83 -4.73 -5.62
CA VAL A 22 3.38 -5.85 -4.83
C VAL A 22 2.20 -6.53 -4.15
N SER A 23 1.94 -7.79 -4.50
CA SER A 23 0.79 -8.56 -4.01
C SER A 23 0.99 -10.06 -4.25
N ASN A 24 0.02 -10.88 -3.85
CA ASN A 24 -0.04 -12.29 -4.20
C ASN A 24 -0.51 -12.45 -5.63
N PHE A 25 0.42 -12.80 -6.53
CA PHE A 25 0.13 -13.07 -7.93
C PHE A 25 -0.14 -14.55 -8.16
N PHE A 26 -1.03 -14.87 -9.09
CA PHE A 26 -1.35 -16.23 -9.47
C PHE A 26 -0.17 -16.92 -10.16
N ASN A 27 0.00 -18.19 -9.84
CA ASN A 27 0.85 -19.10 -10.58
C ASN A 27 0.00 -19.93 -11.53
N TYR A 28 0.33 -19.89 -12.82
CA TYR A 28 -0.37 -20.62 -13.87
C TYR A 28 0.52 -21.73 -14.40
N ASN A 29 -0.07 -22.89 -14.68
CA ASN A 29 0.64 -23.96 -15.39
C ASN A 29 0.70 -23.68 -16.91
N GLU A 30 1.33 -24.57 -17.67
CA GLU A 30 1.47 -24.45 -19.13
C GLU A 30 0.11 -24.41 -19.88
N GLN A 31 -0.95 -24.90 -19.26
CA GLN A 31 -2.31 -24.91 -19.80
C GLN A 31 -3.11 -23.65 -19.43
N GLY A 32 -2.50 -22.68 -18.73
CA GLY A 32 -3.16 -21.47 -18.28
C GLY A 32 -4.11 -21.65 -17.09
N ILE A 33 -4.04 -22.79 -16.38
CA ILE A 33 -4.84 -23.07 -15.20
C ILE A 33 -4.11 -22.56 -13.96
N MET A 34 -4.84 -21.86 -13.08
CA MET A 34 -4.29 -21.37 -11.81
C MET A 34 -4.05 -22.57 -10.87
N VAL A 35 -2.79 -22.74 -10.46
CA VAL A 35 -2.33 -23.85 -9.62
C VAL A 35 -1.83 -23.40 -8.25
N GLY A 36 -1.80 -22.09 -7.98
CA GLY A 36 -1.40 -21.53 -6.70
C GLY A 36 -0.99 -20.06 -6.80
N PHE A 37 -0.13 -19.62 -5.90
CA PHE A 37 0.45 -18.28 -5.86
C PHE A 37 1.95 -18.30 -6.12
N LYS A 38 2.47 -17.21 -6.69
CA LYS A 38 3.89 -16.98 -6.89
C LYS A 38 4.53 -16.44 -5.61
N GLY A 39 5.72 -16.93 -5.28
CA GLY A 39 6.54 -16.41 -4.19
C GLY A 39 5.96 -16.65 -2.80
N ASN A 40 6.39 -15.84 -1.84
CA ASN A 40 5.92 -15.90 -0.45
C ASN A 40 4.55 -15.23 -0.32
N LEU A 41 3.67 -15.82 0.47
CA LEU A 41 2.33 -15.29 0.71
C LEU A 41 2.40 -13.99 1.53
N ILE A 42 1.85 -12.91 0.99
CA ILE A 42 1.65 -11.63 1.66
C ILE A 42 0.28 -11.65 2.33
N HIS A 43 0.25 -11.43 3.64
CA HIS A 43 -0.98 -11.33 4.43
C HIS A 43 -0.93 -10.10 5.36
N MET A 44 -2.06 -9.74 5.98
CA MET A 44 -2.21 -8.52 6.81
C MET A 44 -1.12 -8.35 7.90
N PHE A 45 -0.57 -9.44 8.42
CA PHE A 45 0.49 -9.40 9.45
C PHE A 45 1.94 -9.42 8.90
N ASN A 46 2.15 -9.64 7.61
CA ASN A 46 3.47 -9.75 6.96
C ASN A 46 3.63 -8.74 5.79
N LYS A 47 2.96 -7.58 5.90
CA LYS A 47 3.18 -6.42 5.02
C LYS A 47 4.43 -5.65 5.50
N ASN A 48 5.58 -6.31 5.50
CA ASN A 48 6.86 -5.73 5.89
C ASN A 48 7.87 -5.82 4.72
N GLU A 49 9.09 -5.36 4.97
CA GLU A 49 10.21 -5.32 4.01
C GLU A 49 10.53 -6.67 3.37
N ASP A 50 10.26 -7.80 4.06
CA ASP A 50 10.47 -9.16 3.55
C ASP A 50 9.68 -9.48 2.28
N ALA A 51 8.58 -8.78 2.02
CA ALA A 51 7.82 -8.91 0.78
C ALA A 51 8.52 -8.24 -0.43
N ILE A 52 9.46 -7.31 -0.20
CA ILE A 52 10.03 -6.41 -1.23
C ILE A 52 11.55 -6.52 -1.34
N HIS A 53 12.23 -7.12 -0.35
CA HIS A 53 13.69 -7.28 -0.27
C HIS A 53 14.37 -7.90 -1.49
N SER A 54 13.65 -8.63 -2.35
CA SER A 54 14.20 -9.26 -3.55
C SER A 54 14.12 -8.40 -4.82
N SER A 55 13.84 -7.09 -4.70
CA SER A 55 13.65 -6.22 -5.87
C SER A 55 14.51 -4.95 -5.85
N ASP A 56 14.94 -4.51 -7.04
CA ASP A 56 15.60 -3.21 -7.31
C ASP A 56 14.73 -1.99 -6.96
N TYR A 57 13.54 -2.20 -6.38
CA TYR A 57 12.58 -1.17 -6.04
C TYR A 57 13.17 -0.18 -5.04
N PHE A 58 13.81 -0.67 -3.98
CA PHE A 58 14.38 0.21 -2.95
C PHE A 58 15.62 0.94 -3.44
N GLU A 59 16.44 0.34 -4.31
CA GLU A 59 17.57 1.04 -4.93
C GLU A 59 17.11 2.25 -5.74
N LYS A 60 16.03 2.11 -6.52
CA LYS A 60 15.44 3.22 -7.30
C LYS A 60 14.81 4.31 -6.44
N LEU A 61 14.51 4.02 -5.17
CA LEU A 61 13.84 4.92 -4.25
C LEU A 61 14.78 5.56 -3.22
N GLN A 62 16.09 5.24 -3.22
CA GLN A 62 17.05 5.77 -2.25
C GLN A 62 17.06 7.30 -2.14
N ASN A 63 16.75 8.00 -3.22
CA ASN A 63 16.71 9.47 -3.24
C ASN A 63 15.33 10.07 -2.86
N ARG A 64 14.33 9.24 -2.55
CA ARG A 64 12.97 9.68 -2.16
C ARG A 64 12.77 9.52 -0.67
N THR A 65 12.99 10.59 0.08
CA THR A 65 12.96 10.55 1.55
C THR A 65 11.63 10.97 2.17
N ASN A 66 10.70 11.53 1.39
CA ASN A 66 9.37 11.91 1.85
C ASN A 66 8.34 10.86 1.42
N VAL A 67 7.54 10.38 2.37
CA VAL A 67 6.59 9.28 2.17
C VAL A 67 5.21 9.69 2.64
N ILE A 68 4.20 9.44 1.81
CA ILE A 68 2.80 9.43 2.22
C ILE A 68 2.35 7.97 2.25
N LEU A 69 2.03 7.48 3.45
CA LEU A 69 1.49 6.15 3.68
C LEU A 69 -0.04 6.26 3.82
N MET A 70 -0.76 5.43 3.06
CA MET A 70 -2.21 5.34 3.12
C MET A 70 -2.60 3.89 3.38
N GLY A 71 -3.52 3.66 4.31
CA GLY A 71 -3.99 2.32 4.65
C GLY A 71 -5.31 2.33 5.41
N ASP A 72 -5.97 1.19 5.46
CA ASP A 72 -7.26 0.99 6.13
C ASP A 72 -7.15 0.08 7.36
N SER A 73 -5.94 -0.41 7.66
CA SER A 73 -5.67 -1.31 8.76
C SER A 73 -4.39 -0.96 9.51
N LEU A 74 -4.30 -1.37 10.77
CA LEU A 74 -3.06 -1.23 11.56
C LEU A 74 -1.89 -2.06 10.97
N GLY A 75 -2.17 -3.07 10.15
CA GLY A 75 -1.14 -3.83 9.44
C GLY A 75 -0.38 -2.99 8.41
N ASP A 76 -1.02 -1.94 7.88
CA ASP A 76 -0.49 -1.12 6.80
C ASP A 76 0.61 -0.16 7.25
N ILE A 77 0.63 0.20 8.53
CA ILE A 77 1.65 1.09 9.11
C ILE A 77 3.06 0.53 8.89
N LYS A 78 3.19 -0.80 8.86
CA LYS A 78 4.46 -1.50 8.66
C LYS A 78 5.01 -1.37 7.23
N MET A 79 4.21 -0.91 6.26
CA MET A 79 4.66 -0.72 4.89
C MET A 79 5.73 0.37 4.77
N ALA A 80 5.72 1.39 5.64
CA ALA A 80 6.75 2.44 5.64
C ALA A 80 8.12 1.94 6.12
N LEU A 81 8.19 0.80 6.83
CA LEU A 81 9.46 0.29 7.36
C LEU A 81 10.44 -0.13 6.27
N GLY A 82 9.97 -0.43 5.07
CA GLY A 82 10.86 -0.81 3.95
C GLY A 82 11.59 0.37 3.31
N VAL A 83 11.22 1.62 3.60
CA VAL A 83 11.90 2.78 3.02
C VAL A 83 13.22 3.01 3.77
N PRO A 84 14.39 2.96 3.11
CA PRO A 84 15.66 3.23 3.77
C PRO A 84 15.76 4.72 4.13
N GLN A 85 15.80 5.03 5.43
CA GLN A 85 16.01 6.37 6.00
C GLN A 85 15.02 7.46 5.50
N PRO A 86 13.71 7.32 5.77
CA PRO A 86 12.77 8.39 5.42
C PRO A 86 13.03 9.64 6.28
N SER A 87 13.04 10.82 5.64
CA SER A 87 13.13 12.11 6.32
C SER A 87 11.79 12.50 6.94
N SER A 88 10.69 12.18 6.28
CA SER A 88 9.34 12.49 6.75
C SER A 88 8.36 11.45 6.23
N VAL A 89 7.50 10.96 7.13
CA VAL A 89 6.44 9.99 6.82
C VAL A 89 5.12 10.56 7.33
N LEU A 90 4.17 10.78 6.43
CA LEU A 90 2.80 11.14 6.76
C LEU A 90 1.91 9.91 6.60
N LYS A 91 1.17 9.52 7.64
CA LYS A 91 0.29 8.35 7.66
C LYS A 91 -1.17 8.78 7.67
N ILE A 92 -1.92 8.33 6.67
CA ILE A 92 -3.36 8.58 6.53
C ILE A 92 -4.10 7.24 6.66
N GLY A 93 -4.97 7.13 7.66
CA GLY A 93 -5.75 5.94 7.97
C GLY A 93 -7.21 6.10 7.57
N PHE A 94 -7.73 5.20 6.73
CA PHE A 94 -9.15 5.14 6.37
C PHE A 94 -9.87 4.18 7.32
N LEU A 95 -10.74 4.71 8.19
CA LEU A 95 -11.48 3.92 9.17
C LEU A 95 -12.96 3.85 8.78
N ASN A 96 -13.30 2.78 8.06
CA ASN A 96 -14.64 2.57 7.47
C ASN A 96 -15.48 1.52 8.22
N ASP A 97 -14.88 0.75 9.14
CA ASP A 97 -15.55 -0.34 9.86
C ASP A 97 -15.13 -0.38 11.34
N LYS A 98 -16.08 -0.72 12.22
CA LYS A 98 -15.92 -0.76 13.69
C LYS A 98 -15.28 0.50 14.26
N ILE A 99 -15.79 1.67 13.86
CA ILE A 99 -15.22 2.98 14.19
C ILE A 99 -15.01 3.12 15.70
N ASP A 100 -16.03 2.88 16.52
CA ASP A 100 -15.94 3.07 17.98
C ASP A 100 -14.87 2.17 18.64
N GLU A 101 -14.70 0.94 18.12
CA GLU A 101 -13.72 -0.03 18.64
C GLU A 101 -12.29 0.32 18.21
N ARG A 102 -12.11 0.74 16.95
CA ARG A 102 -10.79 0.86 16.31
C ARG A 102 -10.23 2.27 16.35
N LEU A 103 -11.07 3.30 16.52
CA LEU A 103 -10.66 4.70 16.51
C LEU A 103 -9.51 5.00 17.48
N PRO A 104 -9.50 4.54 18.75
CA PRO A 104 -8.39 4.80 19.66
C PRO A 104 -7.05 4.32 19.08
N ALA A 105 -7.01 3.08 18.56
CA ALA A 105 -5.80 2.52 17.99
C ALA A 105 -5.36 3.23 16.69
N PHE A 106 -6.31 3.71 15.89
CA PHE A 106 -6.00 4.47 14.68
C PHE A 106 -5.40 5.83 15.03
N MET A 107 -5.99 6.55 16.00
CA MET A 107 -5.48 7.86 16.46
C MET A 107 -4.07 7.77 17.05
N ASP A 108 -3.72 6.64 17.68
CA ASP A 108 -2.38 6.44 18.25
C ASP A 108 -1.30 6.14 17.18
N ASN A 109 -1.70 5.73 15.97
CA ASN A 109 -0.78 5.18 14.98
C ASN A 109 -0.74 5.91 13.62
N PHE A 110 -1.81 6.60 13.25
CA PHE A 110 -1.93 7.40 12.04
C PHE A 110 -1.92 8.89 12.40
N ASP A 111 -1.33 9.73 11.53
CA ASP A 111 -1.29 11.17 11.73
C ASP A 111 -2.64 11.82 11.36
N ILE A 112 -3.34 11.24 10.39
CA ILE A 112 -4.67 11.65 9.94
C ILE A 112 -5.56 10.41 9.90
N VAL A 113 -6.72 10.46 10.54
CA VAL A 113 -7.75 9.40 10.50
C VAL A 113 -8.99 9.94 9.81
N LEU A 114 -9.40 9.28 8.73
CA LEU A 114 -10.59 9.60 7.94
C LEU A 114 -11.70 8.61 8.32
N LEU A 115 -12.81 9.13 8.83
CA LEU A 115 -13.95 8.33 9.29
C LEU A 115 -14.98 8.22 8.18
N ASP A 116 -15.25 6.98 7.72
CA ASP A 116 -16.23 6.67 6.66
C ASP A 116 -16.09 7.57 5.41
N ASP A 117 -14.85 7.89 5.05
CA ASP A 117 -14.53 8.70 3.87
C ASP A 117 -14.25 7.78 2.68
N GLN A 118 -15.07 7.90 1.64
CA GLN A 118 -14.98 7.12 0.41
C GLN A 118 -14.30 7.89 -0.73
N THR A 119 -13.55 8.96 -0.40
CA THR A 119 -12.86 9.84 -1.36
C THR A 119 -11.34 9.78 -1.18
N MET A 120 -10.61 10.42 -2.11
CA MET A 120 -9.15 10.63 -2.00
C MET A 120 -8.81 12.11 -1.83
N ASP A 121 -9.79 12.96 -1.45
CA ASP A 121 -9.68 14.41 -1.53
C ASP A 121 -8.62 14.97 -0.59
N VAL A 122 -8.52 14.42 0.63
CA VAL A 122 -7.49 14.81 1.60
C VAL A 122 -6.09 14.50 1.07
N ALA A 123 -5.88 13.29 0.55
CA ALA A 123 -4.58 12.87 0.02
C ALA A 123 -4.20 13.70 -1.23
N ASN A 124 -5.15 13.93 -2.13
CA ASN A 124 -4.94 14.75 -3.33
C ASN A 124 -4.64 16.21 -2.97
N SER A 125 -5.35 16.78 -1.99
CA SER A 125 -5.11 18.15 -1.52
C SER A 125 -3.70 18.33 -0.97
N ILE A 126 -3.20 17.35 -0.20
CA ILE A 126 -1.82 17.35 0.31
C ILE A 126 -0.83 17.31 -0.86
N VAL A 127 -1.03 16.42 -1.83
CA VAL A 127 -0.14 16.31 -3.00
C VAL A 127 -0.14 17.59 -3.83
N ASP A 128 -1.30 18.24 -4.01
CA ASP A 128 -1.42 19.49 -4.76
C ASP A 128 -0.74 20.67 -4.07
N LEU A 129 -0.64 20.67 -2.73
CA LEU A 129 0.10 21.68 -1.96
C LEU A 129 1.63 21.51 -2.05
N LEU A 130 2.13 20.34 -2.45
CA LEU A 130 3.55 20.04 -2.59
C LEU A 130 4.11 20.39 -3.98
N LYS A 131 3.23 20.80 -4.92
CA LYS A 131 3.60 21.27 -6.26
C LYS A 131 4.04 22.72 -6.24
#